data_AF-H1LD62-F1
#
_entry.id   AF-H1LD62-F1
#
_cell.length_a   1.000
_cell.length_b   1.000
_cell.length_c   1.000
_cell.angle_alpha   90.00
_cell.angle_beta   90.00
_cell.angle_gamma   90.00
#
_symmetry.space_group_name_H-M   'P 1'
#
loop_
_entity.id
_entity.type
_entity.pdbx_description
1 polymer ?
#
loop_
_entity_poly.entity_id
_entity_poly.type
_entity_poly.pdbx_seq_one_letter_code
_entity_poly.pdbx_strand_id
1 'polypeptide(L)'
;MIQLPNLGESPATVLAEQIQRYLRDHFDEKITNESLGQVFHVHPNSIASSMKKTFGITPNNFLQRYRLEEAVKRLLTTRKPISTIALEVGYSNIYYFSNAFKRTYNLSPAEYRKKYTNDD
;
A
#
# COMPACT_ATOMS: atom_id res chain seq x y z
N MET A 1 5.67 -18.02 8.29
CA MET A 1 6.26 -19.05 7.41
C MET A 1 7.20 -18.35 6.45
N ILE A 2 8.50 -18.68 6.47
CA ILE A 2 9.46 -18.16 5.48
C ILE A 2 9.21 -18.97 4.20
N GLN A 3 8.75 -18.30 3.13
CA GLN A 3 8.60 -18.93 1.83
C GLN A 3 10.01 -19.25 1.32
N LEU A 4 10.34 -20.54 1.23
CA LEU A 4 11.57 -21.01 0.59
C LEU A 4 11.54 -20.56 -0.88
N PRO A 5 12.64 -20.01 -1.42
CA PRO A 5 12.67 -19.64 -2.83
C PRO A 5 12.47 -20.91 -3.67
N ASN A 6 11.49 -20.85 -4.58
CA ASN A 6 11.25 -21.90 -5.54
C ASN A 6 12.48 -22.00 -6.46
N LEU A 7 13.01 -23.21 -6.67
CA LEU A 7 14.20 -23.46 -7.49
C LEU A 7 13.91 -23.06 -8.96
N GLY A 8 14.13 -21.79 -9.29
CA GLY A 8 13.81 -21.18 -10.59
C GLY A 8 13.47 -19.70 -10.56
N GLU A 9 13.27 -19.08 -9.39
CA GLU A 9 12.97 -17.65 -9.30
C GLU A 9 14.21 -16.77 -9.45
N SER A 10 14.08 -15.69 -10.24
CA SER A 10 15.17 -14.73 -10.41
C SER A 10 15.44 -13.98 -9.09
N PRO A 11 16.68 -13.55 -8.80
CA PRO A 11 16.97 -12.71 -7.63
C PRO A 11 16.11 -11.45 -7.55
N ALA A 12 15.70 -10.90 -8.70
CA ALA A 12 14.79 -9.77 -8.77
C ALA A 12 13.37 -10.12 -8.30
N THR A 13 12.89 -11.33 -8.58
CA THR A 13 11.59 -11.84 -8.11
C THR A 13 11.60 -11.97 -6.59
N VAL A 14 12.62 -12.63 -6.03
CA VAL A 14 12.77 -12.81 -4.58
C VAL A 14 12.81 -11.47 -3.85
N LEU A 15 13.61 -10.51 -4.36
CA LEU A 15 13.68 -9.17 -3.80
C LEU A 15 12.33 -8.44 -3.88
N ALA A 16 11.63 -8.53 -5.01
CA ALA A 16 10.32 -7.90 -5.17
C ALA A 16 9.31 -8.45 -4.17
N GLU A 17 9.25 -9.76 -3.96
CA GLU A 17 8.36 -10.36 -2.97
C GLU A 17 8.70 -9.96 -1.54
N GLN A 18 9.99 -9.85 -1.21
CA GLN A 18 10.43 -9.35 0.09
C GLN A 18 9.99 -7.90 0.31
N ILE A 19 10.18 -7.04 -0.70
CA ILE A 19 9.68 -5.65 -0.68
C ILE A 19 8.17 -5.63 -0.52
N GLN A 20 7.42 -6.46 -1.27
CA GLN A 20 5.97 -6.52 -1.17
C GLN A 20 5.52 -6.86 0.26
N ARG A 21 6.14 -7.87 0.89
CA ARG A 21 5.84 -8.25 2.27
C ARG A 21 6.11 -7.09 3.23
N TYR A 22 7.29 -6.49 3.14
CA TYR A 22 7.64 -5.33 3.97
C TYR A 22 6.65 -4.17 3.79
N LEU A 23 6.26 -3.84 2.56
CA LEU A 23 5.28 -2.78 2.29
C LEU A 23 3.91 -3.08 2.89
N ARG A 24 3.51 -4.36 3.02
CA ARG A 24 2.25 -4.74 3.66
C ARG A 24 2.32 -4.67 5.18
N ASP A 25 3.47 -4.98 5.76
CA ASP A 25 3.66 -5.00 7.21
C ASP A 25 3.86 -3.60 7.79
N HIS A 26 4.44 -2.68 6.99
CA HIS A 26 4.78 -1.31 7.40
C HIS A 26 3.96 -0.25 6.64
N PHE A 27 2.79 -0.63 6.11
CA PHE A 27 2.06 0.20 5.15
C PHE A 27 1.64 1.57 5.69
N ASP A 28 1.51 1.74 6.99
CA ASP A 28 1.15 2.99 7.66
C ASP A 28 2.33 3.95 7.87
N GLU A 29 3.55 3.53 7.56
CA GLU A 29 4.78 4.32 7.73
C GLU A 29 5.17 5.14 6.49
N LYS A 30 6.04 6.15 6.65
CA LYS A 30 6.60 6.86 5.50
C LYS A 30 7.71 6.03 4.84
N ILE A 31 7.39 5.36 3.75
CA ILE A 31 8.33 4.50 3.00
C ILE A 31 8.72 5.14 1.67
N THR A 32 10.03 5.16 1.39
CA THR A 32 10.62 5.56 0.09
C THR A 32 11.54 4.48 -0.45
N ASN A 33 11.91 4.57 -1.74
CA ASN A 33 12.86 3.63 -2.34
C ASN A 33 14.24 3.70 -1.66
N GLU A 34 14.63 4.87 -1.15
CA GLU A 34 15.85 5.07 -0.36
C GLU A 34 15.79 4.28 0.94
N SER A 35 14.70 4.40 1.70
CA SER A 35 14.52 3.62 2.94
C SER A 35 14.49 2.12 2.67
N LEU A 36 13.84 1.68 1.58
CA LEU A 36 13.83 0.26 1.19
C LEU A 36 15.23 -0.21 0.79
N GLY A 37 16.00 0.63 0.08
CA GLY A 37 17.39 0.32 -0.28
C GLY A 37 18.27 0.11 0.95
N GLN A 38 18.05 0.88 2.02
CA GLN A 38 18.74 0.70 3.30
C GLN A 38 18.33 -0.61 3.98
N VAL A 39 17.04 -0.93 4.03
CA VAL A 39 16.51 -2.17 4.64
C VAL A 39 17.00 -3.43 3.93
N PHE A 40 17.00 -3.41 2.59
CA PHE A 40 17.35 -4.57 1.77
C PHE A 40 18.80 -4.58 1.30
N HIS A 41 19.61 -3.59 1.72
CA HIS A 41 21.02 -3.43 1.34
C HIS A 41 21.25 -3.43 -0.19
N VAL A 42 20.38 -2.74 -0.93
CA VAL A 42 20.48 -2.60 -2.40
C VAL A 42 20.27 -1.15 -2.83
N HIS A 43 20.71 -0.82 -4.04
CA HIS A 43 20.48 0.50 -4.60
C HIS A 43 18.97 0.77 -4.81
N PRO A 44 18.46 1.99 -4.55
CA PRO A 44 17.04 2.33 -4.72
C PRO A 44 16.46 2.02 -6.12
N ASN A 45 17.28 2.15 -7.16
CA ASN A 45 16.88 1.77 -8.53
C ASN A 45 16.59 0.27 -8.65
N SER A 46 17.30 -0.58 -7.90
CA SER A 46 17.07 -2.03 -7.87
C SER A 46 15.71 -2.35 -7.23
N ILE A 47 15.31 -1.61 -6.19
CA ILE A 47 13.98 -1.71 -5.56
C ILE A 47 12.86 -1.44 -6.58
N ALA A 48 12.96 -0.32 -7.30
CA ALA A 48 11.94 0.05 -8.28
C ALA A 48 11.89 -0.94 -9.45
N SER A 49 13.06 -1.38 -9.93
CA SER A 49 13.16 -2.27 -11.08
C SER A 49 12.72 -3.70 -10.76
N SER A 50 13.03 -4.24 -9.58
CA SER A 50 12.59 -5.57 -9.15
C SER A 50 11.07 -5.66 -9.08
N MET A 51 10.43 -4.68 -8.43
CA MET A 51 8.97 -4.59 -8.33
C MET A 51 8.30 -4.42 -9.69
N LYS A 52 8.83 -3.55 -10.57
CA LYS A 52 8.29 -3.38 -11.92
C LYS A 52 8.40 -4.66 -12.76
N LYS A 53 9.54 -5.36 -12.72
CA LYS A 53 9.74 -6.61 -13.48
C LYS A 53 8.84 -7.74 -12.99
N THR A 54 8.57 -7.80 -11.69
CA THR A 54 7.85 -8.92 -11.07
C THR A 54 6.35 -8.68 -11.00
N PHE A 55 5.91 -7.48 -10.61
CA PHE A 55 4.49 -7.13 -10.38
C PHE A 55 3.93 -6.09 -11.36
N GLY A 56 4.75 -5.58 -12.28
CA GLY A 56 4.33 -4.55 -13.25
C GLY A 56 4.14 -3.14 -12.67
N ILE A 57 4.40 -2.93 -11.37
CA ILE A 57 4.17 -1.66 -10.68
C ILE A 57 5.34 -1.26 -9.79
N THR A 58 5.42 0.03 -9.45
CA THR A 58 6.42 0.55 -8.51
C THR A 58 6.06 0.23 -7.06
N PRO A 59 7.04 0.27 -6.14
CA PRO A 59 6.80 0.19 -4.70
C PRO A 59 5.75 1.19 -4.22
N ASN A 60 5.85 2.45 -4.65
CA ASN A 60 4.91 3.50 -4.25
C ASN A 60 3.48 3.21 -4.76
N ASN A 61 3.32 2.75 -6.00
CA ASN A 61 2.00 2.40 -6.54
C ASN A 61 1.39 1.20 -5.80
N PHE A 62 2.20 0.19 -5.48
CA PHE A 62 1.76 -0.94 -4.67
C PHE A 62 1.30 -0.47 -3.28
N LEU A 63 2.13 0.32 -2.60
CA LEU A 63 1.84 0.85 -1.26
C LEU A 63 0.56 1.70 -1.26
N GLN A 64 0.40 2.61 -2.24
CA GLN A 64 -0.81 3.42 -2.37
C GLN A 64 -2.06 2.55 -2.52
N ARG A 65 -2.03 1.55 -3.40
CA ARG A 65 -3.17 0.63 -3.60
C ARG A 65 -3.51 -0.12 -2.32
N TYR A 66 -2.49 -0.68 -1.66
CA TYR A 66 -2.69 -1.43 -0.43
C TYR A 66 -3.28 -0.57 0.69
N ARG A 67 -2.80 0.67 0.87
CA ARG A 67 -3.38 1.61 1.84
C ARG A 67 -4.84 1.92 1.57
N LEU A 68 -5.21 2.07 0.29
CA LEU A 68 -6.58 2.35 -0.11
C LEU A 68 -7.50 1.13 0.11
N GLU A 69 -7.01 -0.08 -0.15
CA GLU A 69 -7.71 -1.33 0.19
C GLU A 69 -7.94 -1.45 1.71
N GLU A 70 -6.92 -1.16 2.49
CA GLU A 70 -6.99 -1.11 3.95
C GLU A 70 -7.93 -0.02 4.48
N ALA A 71 -8.03 1.11 3.76
CA ALA A 71 -9.01 2.15 4.06
C ALA A 71 -10.44 1.67 3.78
N VAL A 72 -10.69 0.98 2.65
CA VAL A 72 -11.99 0.37 2.37
C VAL A 72 -12.41 -0.56 3.51
N LYS A 73 -11.53 -1.45 3.96
CA LYS A 73 -11.83 -2.35 5.09
C LYS A 73 -12.26 -1.57 6.32
N ARG A 74 -11.50 -0.54 6.72
CA ARG A 74 -11.81 0.29 7.90
C ARG A 74 -13.09 1.12 7.72
N LEU A 75 -13.37 1.61 6.52
CA LEU A 75 -14.58 2.37 6.21
C LEU A 75 -15.85 1.53 6.40
N LEU A 76 -15.78 0.24 6.05
CA LEU A 76 -16.92 -0.69 6.09
C LEU A 76 -17.09 -1.37 7.45
N THR A 77 -16.03 -1.50 8.23
CA THR A 77 -16.04 -2.28 9.49
C THR A 77 -16.00 -1.42 10.75
N THR A 78 -15.81 -0.09 10.62
CA THR A 78 -15.69 0.80 11.78
C THR A 78 -16.44 2.12 11.56
N ARG A 79 -16.77 2.78 12.67
CA ARG A 79 -17.34 4.15 12.68
C ARG A 79 -16.28 5.24 12.86
N LYS A 80 -14.99 4.93 12.71
CA LYS A 80 -13.91 5.91 12.90
C LYS A 80 -14.06 7.11 11.97
N PRO A 81 -13.69 8.34 12.37
CA PRO A 81 -13.64 9.49 11.47
C PRO A 81 -12.76 9.21 10.24
N ILE A 82 -13.14 9.78 9.09
CA ILE A 82 -12.36 9.63 7.83
C ILE A 82 -10.92 10.12 8.00
N SER A 83 -10.73 11.19 8.79
CA SER A 83 -9.42 11.73 9.15
C SER A 83 -8.56 10.71 9.90
N THR A 84 -9.13 10.01 10.88
CA THR A 84 -8.46 8.97 11.64
C THR A 84 -8.07 7.80 10.74
N ILE A 85 -8.98 7.35 9.86
CA ILE A 85 -8.67 6.28 8.90
C ILE A 85 -7.53 6.68 7.98
N ALA A 86 -7.53 7.91 7.46
CA ALA A 86 -6.45 8.40 6.60
C ALA A 86 -5.08 8.31 7.30
N LEU A 87 -5.00 8.75 8.55
CA LEU A 87 -3.77 8.66 9.35
C LEU A 87 -3.36 7.21 9.60
N GLU A 88 -4.29 6.35 10.01
CA GLU A 88 -4.04 4.92 10.29
C GLU A 88 -3.65 4.10 9.05
N VAL A 89 -3.97 4.57 7.84
CA VAL A 89 -3.50 3.96 6.58
C VAL A 89 -2.29 4.69 5.99
N GLY A 90 -1.60 5.51 6.79
CA GLY A 90 -0.32 6.12 6.41
C GLY A 90 -0.41 7.37 5.51
N TYR A 91 -1.57 8.03 5.47
CA TYR A 91 -1.71 9.35 4.83
C TYR A 91 -1.65 10.47 5.87
N SER A 92 -0.58 11.27 5.82
CA SER A 92 -0.45 12.47 6.66
C SER A 92 -1.36 13.63 6.20
N ASN A 93 -1.89 13.56 4.97
CA ASN A 93 -2.74 14.59 4.39
C ASN A 93 -4.09 14.00 3.94
N ILE A 94 -5.16 14.39 4.63
CA ILE A 94 -6.53 13.91 4.40
C ILE A 94 -7.06 14.30 3.01
N TYR A 95 -6.69 15.47 2.50
CA TYR A 95 -7.07 15.92 1.17
C TYR A 95 -6.42 15.04 0.08
N TYR A 96 -5.14 14.72 0.24
CA TYR A 96 -4.45 13.80 -0.67
C TYR A 96 -5.05 12.39 -0.61
N PHE A 97 -5.34 11.88 0.59
CA PHE A 97 -6.05 10.63 0.79
C PHE A 97 -7.39 10.60 0.05
N SER A 98 -8.24 11.61 0.29
CA SER A 98 -9.60 11.67 -0.26
C SER A 98 -9.58 11.73 -1.79
N ASN A 99 -8.63 12.47 -2.37
CA ASN A 99 -8.43 12.53 -3.81
C ASN A 99 -7.90 11.23 -4.41
N ALA A 100 -6.95 10.56 -3.74
CA ALA A 100 -6.46 9.26 -4.18
C ALA A 100 -7.59 8.22 -4.14
N PHE A 101 -8.32 8.17 -3.03
CA PHE A 101 -9.46 7.27 -2.84
C PHE A 101 -10.54 7.50 -3.91
N LYS A 102 -10.93 8.76 -4.15
CA LYS A 102 -11.93 9.10 -5.17
C LYS A 102 -11.48 8.74 -6.58
N ARG A 103 -10.20 8.94 -6.92
CA ARG A 103 -9.66 8.50 -8.21
C ARG A 103 -9.69 6.99 -8.39
N THR A 104 -9.48 6.23 -7.32
CA THR A 104 -9.43 4.76 -7.36
C THR A 104 -10.83 4.12 -7.35
N TYR A 105 -11.75 4.63 -6.52
CA TYR A 105 -13.06 4.01 -6.29
C TYR A 105 -14.24 4.82 -6.84
N ASN A 106 -13.97 5.93 -7.52
CA ASN A 106 -14.96 6.83 -8.12
C ASN A 106 -15.95 7.47 -7.11
N LEU A 107 -15.69 7.35 -5.81
CA LEU A 107 -16.47 7.90 -4.71
C LEU A 107 -15.51 8.46 -3.66
N SER A 108 -15.88 9.53 -2.96
CA SER A 108 -15.14 9.96 -1.77
C SER A 108 -15.25 8.90 -0.65
N PRO A 109 -14.33 8.89 0.33
CA PRO A 109 -14.41 7.96 1.46
C PRO A 109 -15.75 8.01 2.21
N ALA A 110 -16.33 9.20 2.37
CA ALA A 110 -17.60 9.40 3.06
C ALA A 110 -18.78 8.86 2.24
N GLU A 111 -18.82 9.16 0.93
CA GLU A 111 -19.83 8.60 0.01
C GLU A 111 -19.72 7.07 -0.05
N TYR A 112 -18.50 6.55 -0.08
CA TYR A 112 -18.24 5.11 -0.11
C TYR A 112 -18.78 4.45 1.16
N ARG A 113 -18.45 4.97 2.35
CA ARG A 113 -19.03 4.47 3.61
C ARG A 113 -20.55 4.48 3.54
N LYS A 114 -21.17 5.65 3.32
CA LYS A 114 -22.63 5.80 3.28
C LYS A 114 -23.30 4.83 2.31
N LYS A 115 -22.70 4.59 1.14
CA LYS A 115 -23.27 3.70 0.13
C LYS A 115 -23.25 2.23 0.53
N TYR A 116 -22.23 1.82 1.28
CA TYR A 116 -21.95 0.40 1.54
C TYR A 116 -22.10 0.00 3.01
N THR A 117 -22.39 0.95 3.90
CA THR A 117 -22.83 0.70 5.28
C THR A 117 -24.26 1.23 5.42
N ASN A 118 -25.20 0.37 5.82
CA ASN A 118 -26.59 0.74 6.10
C ASN A 118 -26.72 1.55 7.42
N ASP A 119 -25.93 2.61 7.59
CA ASP A 119 -26.10 3.55 8.69
C ASP A 119 -27.15 4.60 8.25
N ASP A 120 -28.43 4.26 8.44
CA ASP A 120 -29.54 5.23 8.62
C ASP A 120 -29.61 5.68 10.08
#